data_AF-A0A081XSW4-F1
#
_entry.id   AF-A0A081XSW4-F1
#
_cell.length_a   1.000
_cell.length_b   1.000
_cell.length_c   1.000
_cell.angle_alpha   90.00
_cell.angle_beta   90.00
_cell.angle_gamma   90.00
#
_symmetry.space_group_name_H-M   'P 1'
#
loop_
_entity.id
_entity.type
_entity.pdbx_description
1 polymer ?
#
loop_
_entity_poly.entity_id
_entity_poly.type
_entity_poly.pdbx_seq_one_letter_code
_entity_poly.pdbx_strand_id
1 'polypeptide(L)'
;MTAEHQKPSLWLRGLLTAGLYAVAFGMLALSLPAVGTENTPTSDPDTAAGSFFCLVLSTLFLAAAAGVSFRWKSVRLLCLVHLALIVIVWTQVPSPF
;
A
#
# COMPACT_ATOMS: atom_id res chain seq x y z
N MET A 1 -13.47 34.58 4.53
CA MET A 1 -13.27 33.35 3.72
C MET A 1 -13.59 32.15 4.60
N THR A 2 -14.83 32.07 5.10
CA THR A 2 -15.94 31.23 4.60
C THR A 2 -15.70 29.73 4.78
N ALA A 3 -16.14 29.23 5.94
CA ALA A 3 -16.13 27.82 6.36
C ALA A 3 -16.83 26.86 5.37
N GLU A 4 -17.67 27.39 4.46
CA GLU A 4 -18.36 26.66 3.41
C GLU A 4 -17.42 26.03 2.36
N HIS A 5 -16.25 26.64 2.08
CA HIS A 5 -15.27 26.05 1.15
C HIS A 5 -14.40 24.95 1.76
N GLN A 6 -14.36 24.82 3.09
CA GLN A 6 -13.51 23.81 3.74
C GLN A 6 -14.12 22.41 3.72
N LYS A 7 -15.45 22.29 3.77
CA LYS A 7 -16.16 21.00 3.72
C LYS A 7 -15.92 20.23 2.41
N PRO A 8 -16.11 20.80 1.20
CA PRO A 8 -15.87 20.05 -0.05
C PRO A 8 -14.40 19.67 -0.21
N SER A 9 -13.47 20.51 0.27
CA SER A 9 -12.03 20.20 0.26
C SER A 9 -11.69 19.00 1.15
N LEU A 10 -12.31 18.88 2.33
CA LEU A 10 -12.12 17.74 3.23
C LEU A 10 -12.70 16.43 2.66
N TRP A 11 -13.88 16.50 2.03
CA TRP A 11 -14.49 15.36 1.35
C TRP A 11 -13.66 14.87 0.16
N LEU A 12 -13.15 15.80 -0.67
CA LEU A 12 -12.29 15.47 -1.79
C LEU A 12 -10.97 14.81 -1.32
N ARG A 13 -10.36 15.35 -0.26
CA ARG A 13 -9.14 14.75 0.34
C ARG A 13 -9.42 13.38 0.94
N GLY A 14 -10.58 13.20 1.57
CA GLY A 14 -11.03 11.91 2.09
C GLY A 14 -11.20 10.88 0.98
N LEU A 15 -11.90 11.23 -0.10
CA LEU A 15 -12.13 10.35 -1.25
C LEU A 15 -10.81 10.00 -1.96
N LEU A 16 -9.93 10.99 -2.15
CA LEU A 16 -8.61 10.77 -2.74
C LEU A 16 -7.75 9.84 -1.87
N THR A 17 -7.73 10.06 -0.55
CA THR A 17 -7.00 9.20 0.39
C THR A 17 -7.54 7.78 0.37
N ALA A 18 -8.86 7.62 0.35
CA ALA A 18 -9.50 6.30 0.26
C ALA A 18 -9.17 5.59 -1.05
N GLY A 19 -9.18 6.31 -2.17
CA GLY A 19 -8.79 5.76 -3.48
C GLY A 19 -7.32 5.33 -3.51
N LEU A 20 -6.40 6.18 -3.05
CA LEU A 20 -4.98 5.85 -2.97
C LEU A 20 -4.73 4.64 -2.05
N TYR A 21 -5.45 4.57 -0.92
CA TYR A 21 -5.33 3.44 0.00
C TYR A 21 -5.89 2.14 -0.60
N ALA A 22 -7.01 2.19 -1.32
CA ALA A 22 -7.58 1.04 -2.00
C ALA A 22 -6.63 0.48 -3.07
N VAL A 23 -5.98 1.37 -3.84
CA VAL A 23 -4.95 0.96 -4.81
C VAL A 23 -3.74 0.35 -4.10
N ALA A 24 -3.25 0.96 -3.02
CA ALA A 24 -2.14 0.41 -2.23
C ALA A 24 -2.46 -1.00 -1.70
N PHE A 25 -3.70 -1.19 -1.21
CA PHE A 25 -4.17 -2.48 -0.74
C PHE A 25 -4.30 -3.52 -1.85
N GLY A 26 -4.82 -3.11 -3.02
CA GLY A 26 -4.87 -3.98 -4.20
C GLY A 26 -3.47 -4.44 -4.63
N MET A 27 -2.49 -3.52 -4.64
CA MET A 27 -1.11 -3.84 -4.98
C MET A 27 -0.47 -4.80 -3.96
N LEU A 28 -0.75 -4.61 -2.66
CA LEU A 28 -0.32 -5.55 -1.62
C LEU A 28 -0.95 -6.93 -1.85
N ALA A 29 -2.26 -6.99 -2.12
CA ALA A 29 -2.96 -8.25 -2.36
C ALA A 29 -2.40 -9.00 -3.58
N LEU A 30 -2.01 -8.29 -4.64
CA LEU A 30 -1.37 -8.88 -5.82
C LEU A 30 0.04 -9.43 -5.55
N SER A 31 0.71 -8.98 -4.48
CA SER A 31 2.02 -9.51 -4.08
C SER A 31 1.94 -10.76 -3.19
N LEU A 32 0.79 -11.03 -2.57
CA LEU A 32 0.59 -12.18 -1.68
C LEU A 32 0.78 -13.56 -2.34
N PRO A 33 0.41 -13.80 -3.62
CA PRO A 33 0.64 -15.10 -4.25
C PRO A 33 2.12 -15.49 -4.38
N ALA A 34 3.04 -14.51 -4.32
CA ALA A 34 4.48 -14.77 -4.32
C ALA A 34 5.02 -15.09 -2.91
N VAL A 35 4.21 -14.95 -1.86
CA VAL A 35 4.54 -15.34 -0.49
C VAL A 35 4.46 -16.86 -0.38
N GLY A 36 5.62 -17.52 -0.32
CA GLY A 36 5.72 -18.97 -0.27
C GLY A 36 6.23 -19.45 1.09
N THR A 37 5.40 -20.21 1.81
CA THR A 37 5.93 -21.24 2.71
C THR A 37 6.26 -22.44 1.83
N GLU A 38 7.52 -22.53 1.41
CA GLU A 38 8.22 -23.75 0.99
C GLU A 38 7.32 -25.00 0.77
N ASN A 39 6.65 -25.07 -0.38
CA ASN A 39 6.03 -26.32 -0.89
C ASN A 39 6.04 -26.38 -2.43
N THR A 40 6.19 -25.24 -3.08
CA THR A 40 6.63 -25.14 -4.47
C THR A 40 7.54 -23.93 -4.54
N PRO A 41 8.83 -24.08 -4.88
CA PRO A 41 9.64 -22.91 -5.18
C PRO A 41 8.92 -22.18 -6.31
N THR A 42 8.62 -20.91 -6.12
CA THR A 42 8.30 -20.02 -7.22
C THR A 42 9.57 -19.95 -8.07
N SER A 43 9.74 -20.94 -8.95
CA SER A 43 10.93 -21.11 -9.81
C SER A 43 10.99 -20.06 -10.93
N ASP A 44 10.03 -19.14 -10.95
CA ASP A 44 9.88 -18.14 -11.99
C ASP A 44 10.30 -16.74 -11.47
N PRO A 45 11.51 -16.26 -11.82
CA PRO A 45 12.03 -14.98 -11.36
C PRO A 45 11.16 -13.79 -11.78
N ASP A 46 10.39 -13.93 -12.87
CA ASP A 46 9.47 -12.88 -13.34
C ASP A 46 8.31 -12.67 -12.36
N THR A 47 7.85 -13.73 -11.69
CA THR A 47 6.80 -13.66 -10.67
C THR A 47 7.31 -12.96 -9.41
N ALA A 48 8.54 -13.29 -8.98
CA ALA A 48 9.18 -12.61 -7.85
C ALA A 48 9.37 -11.11 -8.13
N ALA A 49 9.95 -10.76 -9.29
CA ALA A 49 10.14 -9.37 -9.71
C ALA A 49 8.82 -8.58 -9.78
N GLY A 50 7.76 -9.18 -10.33
CA GLY A 50 6.42 -8.60 -10.38
C GLY A 50 5.86 -8.31 -8.99
N SER A 51 6.03 -9.24 -8.04
CA SER A 51 5.58 -9.05 -6.66
C SER A 51 6.32 -7.92 -5.93
N PHE A 52 7.65 -7.79 -6.13
CA PHE A 52 8.43 -6.66 -5.60
C PHE A 52 7.98 -5.33 -6.20
N PHE A 53 7.71 -5.29 -7.50
CA PHE A 53 7.19 -4.10 -8.16
C PHE A 53 5.84 -3.68 -7.56
N CYS A 54 4.94 -4.63 -7.31
CA CYS A 54 3.67 -4.38 -6.61
C CYS A 54 3.88 -3.86 -5.19
N LEU A 55 4.83 -4.38 -4.41
CA LEU A 55 5.15 -3.87 -3.07
C LEU A 55 5.68 -2.44 -3.10
N VAL A 56 6.55 -2.11 -4.07
CA VAL A 56 7.06 -0.74 -4.26
C VAL A 56 5.91 0.20 -4.60
N LEU A 57 5.03 -0.15 -5.55
CA LEU A 57 3.87 0.64 -5.89
C LEU A 57 2.92 0.81 -4.69
N SER A 58 2.64 -0.26 -3.95
CA SER A 58 1.83 -0.21 -2.73
C SER A 58 2.39 0.82 -1.73
N THR A 59 3.70 0.80 -1.51
CA THR A 59 4.40 1.73 -0.62
C THR A 59 4.29 3.18 -1.09
N LEU A 60 4.43 3.43 -2.40
CA LEU A 60 4.30 4.78 -2.99
C LEU A 60 2.89 5.33 -2.83
N PHE A 61 1.86 4.53 -3.14
CA PHE A 61 0.47 4.95 -2.97
C PHE A 61 0.12 5.16 -1.49
N LEU A 62 0.66 4.35 -0.59
CA LEU A 62 0.50 4.50 0.84
C LEU A 62 1.16 5.79 1.36
N ALA A 63 2.36 6.13 0.87
CA ALA A 63 3.04 7.38 1.21
C ALA A 63 2.27 8.61 0.70
N ALA A 64 1.72 8.53 -0.52
CA ALA A 64 0.85 9.58 -1.07
C ALA A 64 -0.42 9.75 -0.23
N ALA A 65 -1.07 8.65 0.15
CA ALA A 65 -2.24 8.68 1.04
C ALA A 65 -1.90 9.33 2.39
N ALA A 66 -0.80 8.92 3.02
CA ALA A 66 -0.32 9.48 4.29
C ALA A 66 0.01 10.98 4.19
N GLY A 67 0.57 11.44 3.07
CA GLY A 67 0.84 12.84 2.80
C GLY A 67 -0.43 13.68 2.69
N VAL A 68 -1.43 13.21 1.94
CA VAL A 68 -2.73 13.89 1.78
C VAL A 68 -3.47 13.97 3.13
N SER A 69 -3.39 12.92 3.94
CA SER A 69 -4.09 12.77 5.21
C SER A 69 -3.23 13.07 6.44
N PHE A 70 -2.11 13.80 6.30
CA PHE A 70 -1.11 13.95 7.36
C PHE A 70 -1.70 14.44 8.70
N ARG A 71 -2.79 15.21 8.72
CA ARG A 71 -3.42 15.71 9.95
C ARG A 71 -4.33 14.71 10.66
N TRP A 72 -4.63 13.55 10.05
CA TRP A 72 -5.62 12.60 10.56
C TRP A 72 -4.93 11.44 11.29
N LYS A 73 -5.01 11.42 12.63
CA LYS A 73 -4.33 10.42 13.48
C LYS A 73 -4.73 8.99 13.13
N SER A 74 -6.02 8.74 12.86
CA SER A 74 -6.52 7.41 12.50
C SER A 74 -5.94 6.89 11.18
N VAL A 75 -5.76 7.77 10.19
CA VAL A 75 -5.18 7.36 8.90
C VAL A 75 -3.69 7.05 9.05
N ARG A 76 -2.97 7.77 9.92
CA ARG A 76 -1.57 7.41 10.22
C ARG A 76 -1.46 6.02 10.82
N LEU A 77 -2.35 5.65 11.75
CA LEU A 77 -2.35 4.30 12.33
C LEU A 77 -2.61 3.24 11.25
N LEU A 78 -3.61 3.45 10.39
CA LEU A 78 -3.89 2.56 9.26
C LEU A 78 -2.71 2.45 8.29
N CYS A 79 -2.02 3.55 8.00
CA CYS A 79 -0.82 3.55 7.18
C CYS A 79 0.32 2.78 7.84
N LEU A 80 0.52 2.91 9.15
CA LEU A 80 1.54 2.16 9.88
C LEU A 80 1.26 0.65 9.88
N VAL A 81 0.01 0.26 10.09
CA VAL A 81 -0.41 -1.16 10.01
C VAL A 81 -0.17 -1.71 8.60
N HIS A 82 -0.54 -0.96 7.57
CA HIS A 82 -0.33 -1.36 6.18
C HIS A 82 1.16 -1.47 5.84
N LEU A 83 1.97 -0.54 6.33
CA LEU A 83 3.42 -0.57 6.18
C LEU A 83 4.03 -1.81 6.85
N ALA A 84 3.56 -2.18 8.04
CA ALA A 84 4.00 -3.40 8.71
C ALA A 84 3.67 -4.65 7.87
N LEU A 85 2.49 -4.70 7.24
CA LEU A 85 2.12 -5.79 6.34
C LEU A 85 3.03 -5.85 5.11
N ILE A 86 3.35 -4.70 4.49
CA ILE A 86 4.31 -4.64 3.38
C ILE A 86 5.67 -5.23 3.80
N VAL A 87 6.18 -4.86 4.98
CA VAL A 87 7.45 -5.37 5.49
C VAL A 87 7.39 -6.88 5.74
N ILE A 88 6.30 -7.39 6.32
CA ILE A 88 6.11 -8.83 6.50
C ILE A 88 6.15 -9.54 5.15
N VAL A 89 5.35 -9.08 4.18
CA VAL A 89 5.31 -9.68 2.84
C VAL A 89 6.69 -9.60 2.17
N TRP A 90 7.38 -8.47 2.26
CA TRP A 90 8.72 -8.28 1.71
C TRP A 90 9.73 -9.32 2.22
N THR A 91 9.66 -9.66 3.51
CA THR A 91 10.54 -10.68 4.11
C THR A 91 10.19 -12.12 3.73
N GLN A 92 9.02 -12.34 3.14
CA GLN A 92 8.53 -13.66 2.75
C GLN A 92 8.54 -13.88 1.22
N VAL A 93 8.77 -12.83 0.42
CA VAL A 93 8.97 -12.96 -1.02
C VAL A 93 10.43 -13.41 -1.26
N PRO A 94 10.65 -14.54 -1.98
CA PRO A 94 12.00 -15.01 -2.29
C PRO A 94 12.79 -13.97 -3.09
N SER A 95 14.11 -13.86 -2.87
CA SER A 95 14.93 -12.94 -3.66
C SER A 95 14.87 -13.32 -5.15
N PRO A 96 14.76 -12.34 -6.06
CA PRO A 96 14.86 -12.58 -7.50
C PRO A 96 16.33 -12.69 -7.96
N PHE A 97 17.27 -12.59 -7.01
CA PHE A 97 18.73 -12.65 -7.19
C PHE A 97 19.30 -13.83 -6.41
#